data_AF-I3MN98-F1
#
_entry.id   AF-I3MN98-F1
#
_cell.length_a   1.000
_cell.length_b   1.000
_cell.length_c   1.000
_cell.angle_alpha   90.00
_cell.angle_beta   90.00
_cell.angle_gamma   90.00
#
_symmetry.space_group_name_H-M   'P 1'
#
loop_
_entity.id
_entity.type
_entity.pdbx_description
1 polymer ?
#
loop_
_entity_poly.entity_id
_entity_poly.type
_entity_poly.pdbx_seq_one_letter_code
_entity_poly.pdbx_strand_id
1 'polypeptide(L)'
;KACGTLQNIGGWLNVEVRDEEDMYRAADEIEKEKELLIHERGASGMELFMLSEASDHHLKFFDTFSQGYEEVSQKFTSIRRVRGDNYCALRATLFQAMSQLAALPLWLQDPELTLLPEKLIHKYSWIKQWKLGLKFDGKNEDLVEKIKESLTLLRKKWASLAEMRTAEARQMACDELFTNEEEEYCLYEAVKFLMLNRAIELYDDKEKGKEVPFFSVLLFARDTSNDPGQLLRNHLNQVGHTGGLEQVEMFLLAYAVRHTIQVYRLSKYNTEEFITVYPTDPPKDWPVVTLIAEDDRHYNIPVRVCEETSL
;
A
#
# COMPACT_ATOMS: atom_id res chain seq x y z
N LYS A 1 60.73 10.57 -25.41
CA LYS A 1 61.42 9.35 -24.89
C LYS A 1 60.74 8.96 -23.58
N ALA A 2 60.62 7.66 -23.32
CA ALA A 2 59.86 7.11 -22.18
C ALA A 2 60.72 6.91 -20.92
N CYS A 3 60.08 6.46 -19.83
CA CYS A 3 60.66 6.07 -18.52
C CYS A 3 61.20 7.27 -17.70
N GLY A 4 61.03 7.42 -16.39
CA GLY A 4 60.34 6.67 -15.32
C GLY A 4 60.52 7.45 -14.00
N THR A 5 59.98 7.11 -12.82
CA THR A 5 59.12 6.02 -12.35
C THR A 5 58.42 6.49 -11.05
N LEU A 6 57.21 6.03 -10.72
CA LEU A 6 56.51 6.38 -9.47
C LEU A 6 56.65 5.26 -8.43
N GLN A 7 57.02 5.61 -7.19
CA GLN A 7 57.04 4.70 -6.05
C GLN A 7 55.87 4.95 -5.09
N ASN A 8 55.27 3.83 -4.69
CA ASN A 8 53.97 3.66 -4.07
C ASN A 8 54.01 3.80 -2.53
N ILE A 9 53.18 4.68 -1.97
CA ILE A 9 52.56 4.59 -0.61
C ILE A 9 51.25 5.38 -0.72
N GLY A 10 50.05 4.91 -0.35
CA GLY A 10 49.66 3.64 0.26
C GLY A 10 48.53 3.89 1.27
N GLY A 11 47.27 4.01 0.79
CA GLY A 11 46.13 4.34 1.65
C GLY A 11 44.83 4.57 0.87
N TRP A 12 44.24 3.50 0.34
CA TRP A 12 42.90 3.54 -0.29
C TRP A 12 41.84 3.15 0.74
N LEU A 13 40.81 4.00 0.90
CA LEU A 13 39.52 3.52 1.42
C LEU A 13 38.85 2.70 0.32
N ASN A 14 38.77 1.39 0.50
CA ASN A 14 37.86 0.57 -0.28
C ASN A 14 36.46 0.72 0.30
N VAL A 15 35.57 1.35 -0.46
CA VAL A 15 34.12 1.20 -0.27
C VAL A 15 33.74 -0.12 -0.93
N GLU A 16 33.42 -1.14 -0.14
CA GLU A 16 32.86 -2.38 -0.67
C GLU A 16 31.44 -2.10 -1.18
N VAL A 17 31.28 -2.17 -2.50
CA VAL A 17 29.97 -2.36 -3.13
C VAL A 17 29.52 -3.76 -2.78
N ARG A 18 28.36 -3.89 -2.13
CA ARG A 18 27.66 -5.18 -2.01
C ARG A 18 26.72 -5.32 -3.19
N ASP A 19 26.92 -6.36 -3.99
CA ASP A 19 26.06 -6.67 -5.13
C ASP A 19 24.64 -7.07 -4.67
N GLU A 20 23.62 -6.58 -5.38
CA GLU A 20 22.19 -6.86 -5.13
C GLU A 20 21.73 -8.18 -5.82
N GLU A 21 22.55 -9.23 -5.81
CA GLU A 21 22.27 -10.49 -6.51
C GLU A 21 22.20 -11.72 -5.59
N ASP A 22 21.24 -11.75 -4.65
CA ASP A 22 20.64 -13.03 -4.20
C ASP A 22 19.24 -12.83 -3.56
N MET A 23 18.22 -12.59 -4.39
CA MET A 23 16.83 -12.26 -3.98
C MET A 23 15.78 -13.27 -4.50
N TYR A 24 16.17 -14.51 -4.79
CA TYR A 24 15.27 -15.57 -5.26
C TYR A 24 15.22 -16.74 -4.25
N ARG A 25 14.08 -16.90 -3.56
CA ARG A 25 13.80 -18.13 -2.78
C ARG A 25 13.79 -19.34 -3.70
N ALA A 26 14.32 -20.47 -3.22
CA ALA A 26 14.29 -21.73 -3.96
C ALA A 26 12.86 -22.26 -4.08
N ALA A 27 12.52 -22.87 -5.23
CA ALA A 27 11.19 -23.43 -5.47
C ALA A 27 10.80 -24.50 -4.42
N ASP A 28 11.79 -25.24 -3.92
CA ASP A 28 11.65 -26.33 -2.95
C ASP A 28 11.19 -25.82 -1.56
N GLU A 29 11.49 -24.57 -1.20
CA GLU A 29 11.01 -23.95 0.04
C GLU A 29 9.51 -23.63 -0.06
N ILE A 30 9.09 -23.11 -1.21
CA ILE A 30 7.69 -22.79 -1.53
C ILE A 30 6.83 -24.07 -1.60
N GLU A 31 7.41 -25.21 -1.98
CA GLU A 31 6.72 -26.49 -2.00
C GLU A 31 6.55 -27.09 -0.58
N LYS A 32 7.55 -26.95 0.31
CA LYS A 32 7.41 -27.34 1.72
C LYS A 32 6.36 -26.52 2.48
N GLU A 33 6.27 -25.21 2.26
CA GLU A 33 5.20 -24.41 2.89
C GLU A 33 3.80 -24.82 2.40
N LYS A 34 3.66 -25.28 1.14
CA LYS A 34 2.37 -25.79 0.63
C LYS A 34 1.89 -27.06 1.33
N GLU A 35 2.80 -27.95 1.74
CA GLU A 35 2.42 -29.15 2.51
C GLU A 35 1.91 -28.79 3.91
N LEU A 36 2.50 -27.79 4.57
CA LEU A 36 2.04 -27.26 5.86
C LEU A 36 0.66 -26.57 5.73
N LEU A 37 0.46 -25.77 4.66
CA LEU A 37 -0.78 -25.03 4.40
C LEU A 37 -2.03 -25.92 4.23
N ILE A 38 -1.89 -27.22 3.92
CA ILE A 38 -3.03 -28.13 3.81
C ILE A 38 -3.65 -28.45 5.18
N HIS A 39 -2.87 -28.35 6.27
CA HIS A 39 -3.29 -28.84 7.59
C HIS A 39 -4.02 -27.81 8.48
N GLU A 40 -3.91 -26.51 8.18
CA GLU A 40 -4.35 -25.39 9.04
C GLU A 40 -5.59 -24.62 8.55
N ARG A 41 -6.42 -25.22 7.69
CA ARG A 41 -7.55 -24.53 7.02
C ARG A 41 -8.75 -24.18 7.93
N GLY A 42 -8.53 -23.91 9.22
CA GLY A 42 -9.56 -23.84 10.27
C GLY A 42 -9.63 -22.58 11.14
N ALA A 43 -8.66 -21.65 11.08
CA ALA A 43 -8.64 -20.46 11.97
C ALA A 43 -8.34 -19.15 11.22
N SER A 44 -9.19 -18.12 11.41
CA SER A 44 -9.03 -16.80 10.79
C SER A 44 -8.18 -15.85 11.66
N GLY A 45 -6.86 -16.07 11.65
CA GLY A 45 -5.88 -15.22 12.31
C GLY A 45 -4.75 -16.06 12.89
N MET A 46 -3.52 -15.58 12.72
CA MET A 46 -2.33 -16.24 13.29
C MET A 46 -1.84 -15.41 14.48
N GLU A 47 -1.55 -16.08 15.60
CA GLU A 47 -1.01 -15.42 16.79
C GLU A 47 0.45 -15.03 16.56
N LEU A 48 0.79 -13.81 16.99
CA LEU A 48 2.08 -13.20 16.63
C LEU A 48 3.28 -13.91 17.28
N PHE A 49 3.08 -14.49 18.47
CA PHE A 49 4.11 -15.25 19.18
C PHE A 49 4.59 -16.51 18.43
N MET A 50 3.76 -17.08 17.54
CA MET A 50 4.08 -18.32 16.82
C MET A 50 5.09 -18.13 15.67
N LEU A 51 5.39 -16.89 15.28
CA LEU A 51 6.32 -16.57 14.18
C LEU A 51 7.80 -16.52 14.61
N SER A 52 8.10 -16.65 15.90
CA SER A 52 9.42 -16.29 16.46
C SER A 52 10.47 -17.42 16.51
N GLU A 53 10.14 -18.68 16.23
CA GLU A 53 11.02 -19.82 16.54
C GLU A 53 11.56 -20.59 15.32
N ALA A 54 12.72 -20.19 14.80
CA ALA A 54 13.57 -21.03 13.94
C ALA A 54 15.06 -20.58 13.96
N SER A 55 15.99 -21.55 14.03
CA SER A 55 17.46 -21.37 13.98
C SER A 55 18.07 -22.16 12.80
N ASP A 56 19.32 -21.99 12.35
CA ASP A 56 20.45 -21.17 12.80
C ASP A 56 21.23 -20.61 11.58
N HIS A 57 22.13 -19.64 11.78
CA HIS A 57 23.11 -19.06 10.82
C HIS A 57 22.59 -18.16 9.67
N HIS A 58 21.30 -18.16 9.30
CA HIS A 58 20.68 -17.03 8.56
C HIS A 58 20.29 -15.84 9.48
N LEU A 59 20.79 -15.84 10.72
CA LEU A 59 20.09 -15.31 11.87
C LEU A 59 19.74 -13.82 11.80
N LYS A 60 20.69 -12.93 11.50
CA LYS A 60 20.47 -11.47 11.70
C LYS A 60 19.27 -10.89 10.95
N PHE A 61 18.93 -11.41 9.77
CA PHE A 61 17.76 -10.96 9.03
C PHE A 61 16.48 -11.44 9.73
N PHE A 62 16.39 -12.72 10.07
CA PHE A 62 15.27 -13.28 10.84
C PHE A 62 15.13 -12.67 12.25
N ASP A 63 16.24 -12.47 12.98
CA ASP A 63 16.27 -11.75 14.26
C ASP A 63 15.60 -10.36 14.12
N THR A 64 15.91 -9.64 13.04
CA THR A 64 15.37 -8.30 12.74
C THR A 64 13.85 -8.34 12.50
N PHE A 65 13.32 -9.37 11.84
CA PHE A 65 11.86 -9.56 11.69
C PHE A 65 11.20 -9.99 12.99
N SER A 66 11.77 -10.95 13.72
CA SER A 66 11.23 -11.40 15.01
C SER A 66 11.15 -10.25 16.01
N GLN A 67 12.21 -9.43 16.11
CA GLN A 67 12.23 -8.22 16.96
C GLN A 67 11.25 -7.14 16.47
N GLY A 68 11.15 -6.93 15.15
CA GLY A 68 10.16 -6.01 14.58
C GLY A 68 8.71 -6.47 14.85
N TYR A 69 8.46 -7.77 14.84
CA TYR A 69 7.18 -8.36 15.21
C TYR A 69 6.93 -8.35 16.73
N GLU A 70 7.97 -8.47 17.55
CA GLU A 70 7.89 -8.30 19.01
C GLU A 70 7.42 -6.88 19.37
N GLU A 71 7.98 -5.84 18.76
CA GLU A 71 7.51 -4.44 18.88
C GLU A 71 6.05 -4.24 18.41
N VAL A 72 5.63 -4.93 17.34
CA VAL A 72 4.21 -4.92 16.91
C VAL A 72 3.32 -5.59 17.98
N SER A 73 3.81 -6.67 18.59
CA SER A 73 3.07 -7.46 19.59
C SER A 73 2.75 -6.70 20.87
N GLN A 74 3.56 -5.70 21.23
CA GLN A 74 3.28 -4.78 22.34
C GLN A 74 1.94 -4.03 22.16
N LYS A 75 1.49 -3.81 20.91
CA LYS A 75 0.26 -3.07 20.60
C LYS A 75 -0.84 -3.91 19.97
N PHE A 76 -0.52 -5.04 19.33
CA PHE A 76 -1.48 -5.85 18.57
C PHE A 76 -1.27 -7.35 18.80
N THR A 77 -2.31 -8.07 19.21
CA THR A 77 -2.20 -9.49 19.59
C THR A 77 -2.23 -10.45 18.40
N SER A 78 -2.58 -9.99 17.20
CA SER A 78 -2.81 -10.87 16.04
C SER A 78 -2.54 -10.19 14.71
N ILE A 79 -2.23 -10.99 13.68
CA ILE A 79 -2.04 -10.50 12.32
C ILE A 79 -3.03 -11.15 11.36
N ARG A 80 -3.56 -10.32 10.46
CA ARG A 80 -4.29 -10.72 9.26
C ARG A 80 -3.37 -10.58 8.05
N ARG A 81 -2.97 -11.73 7.48
CA ARG A 81 -2.21 -11.79 6.23
C ARG A 81 -3.06 -11.26 5.08
N VAL A 82 -2.49 -10.37 4.26
CA VAL A 82 -3.15 -9.85 3.06
C VAL A 82 -2.60 -10.58 1.84
N ARG A 83 -3.42 -10.74 0.80
CA ARG A 83 -2.96 -11.29 -0.48
C ARG A 83 -1.84 -10.42 -1.07
N GLY A 84 -0.65 -11.00 -1.20
CA GLY A 84 0.52 -10.44 -1.89
C GLY A 84 0.39 -10.46 -3.41
N ASP A 85 -0.66 -9.83 -3.94
CA ASP A 85 -0.75 -9.52 -5.38
C ASP A 85 -0.44 -8.03 -5.62
N ASN A 86 -0.50 -7.61 -6.89
CA ASN A 86 -0.23 -6.24 -7.31
C ASN A 86 -1.24 -5.18 -6.81
N TYR A 87 -2.20 -5.56 -5.95
CA TYR A 87 -3.08 -4.67 -5.19
C TYR A 87 -2.79 -4.69 -3.67
N CYS A 88 -1.76 -5.38 -3.18
CA CYS A 88 -1.52 -5.62 -1.75
C CYS A 88 -1.65 -4.36 -0.86
N ALA A 89 -0.94 -3.27 -1.20
CA ALA A 89 -0.99 -2.01 -0.47
C ALA A 89 -2.39 -1.35 -0.46
N LEU A 90 -3.09 -1.39 -1.60
CA LEU A 90 -4.46 -0.87 -1.74
C LEU A 90 -5.44 -1.71 -0.90
N ARG A 91 -5.34 -3.04 -0.98
CA ARG A 91 -6.14 -3.98 -0.20
C ARG A 91 -5.93 -3.78 1.30
N ALA A 92 -4.68 -3.74 1.75
CA ALA A 92 -4.35 -3.61 3.16
C ALA A 92 -4.87 -2.29 3.75
N THR A 93 -4.63 -1.17 3.06
CA THR A 93 -5.10 0.16 3.44
C THR A 93 -6.62 0.23 3.47
N LEU A 94 -7.27 -0.20 2.38
CA LEU A 94 -8.73 -0.06 2.24
C LEU A 94 -9.48 -0.99 3.20
N PHE A 95 -8.96 -2.19 3.45
CA PHE A 95 -9.54 -3.10 4.44
C PHE A 95 -9.55 -2.47 5.84
N GLN A 96 -8.43 -1.93 6.32
CA GLN A 96 -8.37 -1.26 7.62
C GLN A 96 -9.30 -0.04 7.66
N ALA A 97 -9.23 0.82 6.64
CA ALA A 97 -10.02 2.04 6.55
C ALA A 97 -11.55 1.77 6.60
N MET A 98 -12.01 0.74 5.89
CA MET A 98 -13.42 0.37 5.81
C MET A 98 -13.93 -0.40 7.05
N SER A 99 -13.09 -1.21 7.69
CA SER A 99 -13.49 -2.00 8.87
C SER A 99 -13.48 -1.19 10.18
N GLN A 100 -12.58 -0.21 10.31
CA GLN A 100 -12.42 0.56 11.54
C GLN A 100 -13.43 1.70 11.69
N LEU A 101 -13.74 2.43 10.60
CA LEU A 101 -14.54 3.65 10.66
C LEU A 101 -16.03 3.40 10.99
N ALA A 102 -16.54 4.15 11.96
CA ALA A 102 -17.95 4.20 12.34
C ALA A 102 -18.72 5.36 11.65
N ALA A 103 -18.12 6.05 10.69
CA ALA A 103 -18.73 7.15 9.96
C ALA A 103 -18.22 7.21 8.51
N LEU A 104 -19.10 7.60 7.58
CA LEU A 104 -18.75 7.80 6.18
C LEU A 104 -17.89 9.08 6.03
N PRO A 105 -16.66 9.03 5.47
CA PRO A 105 -15.82 10.21 5.31
C PRO A 105 -16.49 11.33 4.51
N LEU A 106 -16.31 12.61 4.91
CA LEU A 106 -16.94 13.77 4.26
C LEU A 106 -16.65 13.85 2.75
N TRP A 107 -15.45 13.46 2.32
CA TRP A 107 -15.07 13.44 0.90
C TRP A 107 -15.83 12.39 0.08
N LEU A 108 -16.32 11.33 0.74
CA LEU A 108 -17.10 10.25 0.13
C LEU A 108 -18.61 10.52 0.22
N GLN A 109 -19.03 11.48 1.04
CA GLN A 109 -20.39 12.04 1.07
C GLN A 109 -20.65 13.02 -0.09
N ASP A 110 -19.60 13.62 -0.66
CA ASP A 110 -19.71 14.65 -1.69
C ASP A 110 -20.44 14.13 -2.96
N PRO A 111 -21.59 14.72 -3.36
CA PRO A 111 -22.28 14.37 -4.59
C PRO A 111 -21.43 14.58 -5.85
N GLU A 112 -20.50 15.54 -5.82
CA GLU A 112 -19.60 15.86 -6.93
C GLU A 112 -18.64 14.72 -7.26
N LEU A 113 -18.39 13.81 -6.31
CA LEU A 113 -17.52 12.66 -6.53
C LEU A 113 -18.02 11.77 -7.68
N THR A 114 -19.34 11.60 -7.82
CA THR A 114 -19.95 10.84 -8.92
C THR A 114 -19.93 11.56 -10.27
N LEU A 115 -19.63 12.86 -10.31
CA LEU A 115 -19.44 13.66 -11.53
C LEU A 115 -17.96 13.82 -11.91
N LEU A 116 -17.04 13.44 -11.03
CA LEU A 116 -15.60 13.54 -11.22
C LEU A 116 -15.09 12.78 -12.46
N PRO A 117 -15.57 11.55 -12.81
CA PRO A 117 -15.12 10.84 -14.00
C PRO A 117 -15.42 11.60 -15.29
N GLU A 118 -16.65 12.08 -15.44
CA GLU A 118 -17.10 12.87 -16.59
C GLU A 118 -16.26 14.14 -16.74
N LYS A 119 -16.09 14.89 -15.64
CA LYS A 119 -15.33 16.15 -15.61
C LYS A 119 -13.85 15.97 -15.97
N LEU A 120 -13.17 14.99 -15.37
CA LEU A 120 -11.75 14.76 -15.60
C LEU A 120 -11.48 14.18 -16.99
N ILE A 121 -12.22 13.15 -17.42
CA ILE A 121 -11.98 12.49 -18.71
C ILE A 121 -12.33 13.43 -19.88
N HIS A 122 -13.29 14.36 -19.69
CA HIS A 122 -13.55 15.43 -20.65
C HIS A 122 -12.43 16.47 -20.70
N LYS A 123 -11.94 16.96 -19.54
CA LYS A 123 -10.86 17.96 -19.45
C LYS A 123 -9.49 17.41 -19.92
N TYR A 124 -9.23 16.13 -19.63
CA TYR A 124 -7.95 15.47 -19.85
C TYR A 124 -8.16 14.18 -20.66
N SER A 125 -8.27 14.31 -21.99
CA SER A 125 -8.56 13.19 -22.89
C SER A 125 -7.54 12.05 -22.84
N TRP A 126 -6.31 12.30 -22.38
CA TRP A 126 -5.28 11.27 -22.18
C TRP A 126 -5.64 10.27 -21.07
N ILE A 127 -6.59 10.57 -20.17
CA ILE A 127 -7.07 9.60 -19.17
C ILE A 127 -7.72 8.38 -19.85
N LYS A 128 -8.18 8.48 -21.11
CA LYS A 128 -8.66 7.34 -21.90
C LYS A 128 -7.59 6.27 -22.19
N GLN A 129 -6.33 6.50 -21.81
CA GLN A 129 -5.25 5.51 -21.79
C GLN A 129 -5.29 4.63 -20.52
N TRP A 130 -6.31 4.78 -19.67
CA TRP A 130 -6.52 3.95 -18.48
C TRP A 130 -6.56 2.46 -18.81
N LYS A 131 -5.83 1.67 -18.04
CA LYS A 131 -5.87 0.22 -18.08
C LYS A 131 -6.65 -0.30 -16.88
N LEU A 132 -7.85 -0.83 -17.15
CA LEU A 132 -8.67 -1.49 -16.14
C LEU A 132 -7.97 -2.78 -15.67
N GLY A 133 -8.13 -3.10 -14.39
CA GLY A 133 -7.59 -4.34 -13.80
C GLY A 133 -8.02 -5.62 -14.53
N LEU A 134 -7.21 -6.67 -14.44
CA LEU A 134 -7.34 -7.95 -15.18
C LEU A 134 -8.72 -8.63 -15.10
N LYS A 135 -9.52 -8.34 -14.06
CA LYS A 135 -10.90 -8.86 -13.91
C LYS A 135 -11.92 -8.22 -14.85
N PHE A 136 -11.56 -7.12 -15.53
CA PHE A 136 -12.39 -6.38 -16.47
C PHE A 136 -11.92 -6.51 -17.93
N ASP A 137 -10.81 -7.23 -18.18
CA ASP A 137 -10.28 -7.43 -19.53
C ASP A 137 -11.33 -8.07 -20.45
N GLY A 138 -11.52 -7.49 -21.64
CA GLY A 138 -12.50 -7.94 -22.63
C GLY A 138 -13.93 -7.40 -22.44
N LYS A 139 -14.23 -6.68 -21.36
CA LYS A 139 -15.50 -5.94 -21.22
C LYS A 139 -15.42 -4.63 -22.00
N ASN A 140 -16.24 -4.47 -23.04
CA ASN A 140 -16.32 -3.24 -23.83
C ASN A 140 -17.25 -2.22 -23.15
N GLU A 141 -16.85 -1.77 -21.96
CA GLU A 141 -17.57 -0.81 -21.12
C GLU A 141 -17.00 0.60 -21.32
N ASP A 142 -17.84 1.63 -21.25
CA ASP A 142 -17.36 3.01 -21.28
C ASP A 142 -16.58 3.33 -20.00
N LEU A 143 -15.36 3.87 -20.15
CA LEU A 143 -14.47 4.15 -19.02
C LEU A 143 -15.08 5.12 -18.00
N VAL A 144 -15.85 6.11 -18.46
CA VAL A 144 -16.47 7.11 -17.58
C VAL A 144 -17.50 6.44 -16.70
N GLU A 145 -18.38 5.64 -17.30
CA GLU A 145 -19.39 4.87 -16.55
C GLU A 145 -18.73 3.82 -15.65
N LYS A 146 -17.66 3.12 -16.08
CA LYS A 146 -16.99 2.12 -15.24
C LYS A 146 -16.38 2.71 -13.97
N ILE A 147 -15.69 3.85 -14.07
CA ILE A 147 -15.14 4.53 -12.90
C ILE A 147 -16.26 5.10 -12.00
N LYS A 148 -17.37 5.55 -12.59
CA LYS A 148 -18.55 6.06 -11.88
C LYS A 148 -19.30 4.95 -11.13
N GLU A 149 -19.41 3.75 -11.70
CA GLU A 149 -19.85 2.53 -11.02
C GLU A 149 -18.93 2.21 -9.84
N SER A 150 -17.62 2.18 -10.07
CA SER A 150 -16.60 1.90 -9.03
C SER A 150 -16.66 2.89 -7.85
N LEU A 151 -16.75 4.20 -8.11
CA LEU A 151 -16.90 5.23 -7.07
C LEU A 151 -18.24 5.11 -6.34
N THR A 152 -19.31 4.77 -7.05
CA THR A 152 -20.64 4.54 -6.46
C THR A 152 -20.64 3.31 -5.55
N LEU A 153 -19.98 2.23 -5.97
CA LEU A 153 -19.80 1.01 -5.17
C LEU A 153 -18.99 1.29 -3.91
N LEU A 154 -17.86 2.01 -4.04
CA LEU A 154 -17.03 2.43 -2.90
C LEU A 154 -17.85 3.21 -1.87
N ARG A 155 -18.59 4.24 -2.31
CA ARG A 155 -19.48 5.03 -1.44
C ARG A 155 -20.54 4.16 -0.77
N LYS A 156 -21.21 3.28 -1.54
CA LYS A 156 -22.28 2.40 -1.05
C LYS A 156 -21.77 1.41 0.02
N LYS A 157 -20.65 0.73 -0.24
CA LYS A 157 -20.08 -0.26 0.69
C LYS A 157 -19.57 0.42 1.97
N TRP A 158 -18.90 1.56 1.86
CA TRP A 158 -18.42 2.30 3.03
C TRP A 158 -19.57 2.86 3.88
N ALA A 159 -20.64 3.36 3.25
CA ALA A 159 -21.84 3.80 3.95
C ALA A 159 -22.50 2.63 4.72
N SER A 160 -22.68 1.49 4.03
CA SER A 160 -23.23 0.27 4.62
C SER A 160 -22.43 -0.23 5.82
N LEU A 161 -21.11 -0.05 5.84
CA LEU A 161 -20.25 -0.40 6.98
C LEU A 161 -20.35 0.62 8.12
N ALA A 162 -20.40 1.91 7.79
CA ALA A 162 -20.56 2.99 8.79
C ALA A 162 -21.90 2.89 9.55
N GLU A 163 -22.94 2.34 8.94
CA GLU A 163 -24.23 2.06 9.60
C GLU A 163 -24.18 0.89 10.62
N MET A 164 -23.13 0.07 10.60
CA MET A 164 -23.00 -1.10 11.49
C MET A 164 -22.49 -0.72 12.89
N ARG A 165 -23.22 -1.17 13.90
CA ARG A 165 -23.03 -0.78 15.31
C ARG A 165 -21.73 -1.27 15.94
N THR A 166 -21.27 -2.48 15.60
CA THR A 166 -20.11 -3.11 16.27
C THR A 166 -18.94 -3.31 15.30
N ALA A 167 -17.72 -3.37 15.84
CA ALA A 167 -16.51 -3.55 15.04
C ALA A 167 -16.46 -4.95 14.40
N GLU A 168 -16.97 -5.96 15.09
CA GLU A 168 -17.04 -7.36 14.63
C GLU A 168 -17.98 -7.47 13.43
N ALA A 169 -19.12 -6.77 13.45
CA ALA A 169 -20.05 -6.72 12.32
C ALA A 169 -19.41 -6.07 11.09
N ARG A 170 -18.70 -4.93 11.27
CA ARG A 170 -17.94 -4.29 10.19
C ARG A 170 -16.82 -5.18 9.66
N GLN A 171 -16.12 -5.91 10.53
CA GLN A 171 -15.05 -6.81 10.13
C GLN A 171 -15.57 -8.01 9.33
N MET A 172 -16.65 -8.67 9.77
CA MET A 172 -17.30 -9.74 9.01
C MET A 172 -17.80 -9.26 7.63
N ALA A 173 -18.44 -8.10 7.57
CA ALA A 173 -18.90 -7.52 6.30
C ALA A 173 -17.76 -7.08 5.37
N CYS A 174 -16.60 -6.70 5.92
CA CYS A 174 -15.38 -6.52 5.13
C CYS A 174 -14.81 -7.87 4.67
N ASP A 175 -14.84 -8.91 5.49
CA ASP A 175 -14.37 -10.25 5.12
C ASP A 175 -15.20 -10.85 3.97
N GLU A 176 -16.49 -10.53 3.87
CA GLU A 176 -17.35 -10.85 2.72
C GLU A 176 -17.05 -10.01 1.47
N LEU A 177 -16.60 -8.76 1.63
CA LEU A 177 -16.30 -7.83 0.54
C LEU A 177 -14.94 -8.11 -0.12
N PHE A 178 -13.93 -8.49 0.66
CA PHE A 178 -12.56 -8.74 0.21
C PHE A 178 -12.33 -10.23 -0.11
N THR A 179 -13.19 -10.77 -0.97
CA THR A 179 -13.26 -12.19 -1.36
C THR A 179 -12.53 -12.54 -2.66
N ASN A 180 -11.83 -11.59 -3.29
CA ASN A 180 -11.19 -11.69 -4.62
C ASN A 180 -12.18 -11.78 -5.80
N GLU A 181 -13.40 -11.30 -5.59
CA GLU A 181 -14.45 -11.18 -6.61
C GLU A 181 -14.53 -9.76 -7.21
N GLU A 182 -15.34 -9.59 -8.27
CA GLU A 182 -15.37 -8.35 -9.07
C GLU A 182 -15.60 -7.08 -8.24
N GLU A 183 -16.43 -7.13 -7.19
CA GLU A 183 -16.67 -5.99 -6.30
C GLU A 183 -15.39 -5.47 -5.65
N GLU A 184 -14.50 -6.36 -5.19
CA GLU A 184 -13.21 -5.99 -4.57
C GLU A 184 -12.35 -5.17 -5.54
N TYR A 185 -12.19 -5.68 -6.76
CA TYR A 185 -11.36 -5.04 -7.78
C TYR A 185 -11.97 -3.73 -8.30
N CYS A 186 -13.31 -3.60 -8.30
CA CYS A 186 -13.98 -2.32 -8.56
C CYS A 186 -13.57 -1.23 -7.55
N LEU A 187 -13.37 -1.57 -6.26
CA LEU A 187 -12.92 -0.62 -5.26
C LEU A 187 -11.51 -0.10 -5.55
N TYR A 188 -10.62 -0.96 -6.05
CA TYR A 188 -9.25 -0.54 -6.39
C TYR A 188 -9.21 0.39 -7.59
N GLU A 189 -10.05 0.18 -8.61
CA GLU A 189 -10.17 1.12 -9.74
C GLU A 189 -10.71 2.48 -9.27
N ALA A 190 -11.66 2.51 -8.31
CA ALA A 190 -12.11 3.76 -7.67
C ALA A 190 -10.95 4.48 -6.96
N VAL A 191 -10.19 3.77 -6.11
CA VAL A 191 -9.08 4.37 -5.34
C VAL A 191 -7.92 4.82 -6.25
N LYS A 192 -7.54 4.02 -7.25
CA LYS A 192 -6.58 4.42 -8.30
C LYS A 192 -7.02 5.71 -8.98
N PHE A 193 -8.32 5.88 -9.26
CA PHE A 193 -8.84 7.08 -9.91
C PHE A 193 -8.82 8.31 -8.99
N LEU A 194 -9.12 8.13 -7.69
CA LEU A 194 -8.94 9.17 -6.67
C LEU A 194 -7.47 9.61 -6.56
N MET A 195 -6.54 8.65 -6.62
CA MET A 195 -5.09 8.92 -6.67
C MET A 195 -4.71 9.72 -7.92
N LEU A 196 -5.22 9.37 -9.10
CA LEU A 196 -4.98 10.14 -10.32
C LEU A 196 -5.55 11.56 -10.22
N ASN A 197 -6.79 11.74 -9.73
CA ASN A 197 -7.36 13.06 -9.49
C ASN A 197 -6.46 13.89 -8.57
N ARG A 198 -6.04 13.30 -7.44
CA ARG A 198 -5.22 14.01 -6.46
C ARG A 198 -3.83 14.37 -7.00
N ALA A 199 -3.25 13.51 -7.84
CA ALA A 199 -2.01 13.80 -8.55
C ALA A 199 -2.18 14.96 -9.56
N ILE A 200 -3.29 14.97 -10.31
CA ILE A 200 -3.65 16.09 -11.20
C ILE A 200 -3.77 17.38 -10.39
N GLU A 201 -4.52 17.41 -9.29
CA GLU A 201 -4.67 18.61 -8.43
C GLU A 201 -3.32 19.15 -7.94
N LEU A 202 -2.46 18.25 -7.43
CA LEU A 202 -1.13 18.60 -6.92
C LEU A 202 -0.20 19.13 -8.03
N TYR A 203 -0.27 18.55 -9.22
CA TYR A 203 0.47 19.05 -10.39
C TYR A 203 -0.05 20.42 -10.84
N ASP A 204 -1.37 20.55 -11.03
CA ASP A 204 -2.06 21.78 -11.41
C ASP A 204 -1.78 22.93 -10.41
N ASP A 205 -1.59 22.63 -9.12
CA ASP A 205 -1.29 23.62 -8.08
C ASP A 205 0.20 24.00 -8.02
N LYS A 206 1.11 23.03 -8.22
CA LYS A 206 2.55 23.27 -8.43
C LYS A 206 2.79 24.20 -9.63
N GLU A 207 2.14 23.94 -10.77
CA GLU A 207 2.27 24.76 -11.99
C GLU A 207 1.73 26.18 -11.81
N LYS A 208 0.80 26.38 -10.87
CA LYS A 208 0.27 27.71 -10.48
C LYS A 208 1.13 28.40 -9.42
N GLY A 209 2.27 27.81 -9.04
CA GLY A 209 3.17 28.35 -8.01
C GLY A 209 2.60 28.31 -6.59
N LYS A 210 1.59 27.46 -6.32
CA LYS A 210 1.10 27.24 -4.96
C LYS A 210 2.04 26.33 -4.17
N GLU A 211 1.94 26.42 -2.85
CA GLU A 211 2.55 25.44 -1.95
C GLU A 211 1.92 24.05 -2.15
N VAL A 212 2.78 23.03 -2.26
CA VAL A 212 2.40 21.63 -2.40
C VAL A 212 3.26 20.75 -1.47
N PRO A 213 2.74 19.63 -0.95
CA PRO A 213 3.51 18.74 -0.10
C PRO A 213 4.77 18.19 -0.79
N PHE A 214 5.89 18.08 -0.08
CA PHE A 214 7.17 17.72 -0.69
C PHE A 214 7.15 16.37 -1.42
N PHE A 215 6.36 15.38 -0.95
CA PHE A 215 6.22 14.09 -1.64
C PHE A 215 5.72 14.25 -3.09
N SER A 216 4.90 15.26 -3.41
CA SER A 216 4.42 15.44 -4.78
C SER A 216 5.51 16.02 -5.67
N VAL A 217 6.45 16.77 -5.12
CA VAL A 217 7.67 17.18 -5.84
C VAL A 217 8.51 15.95 -6.18
N LEU A 218 8.69 15.02 -5.25
CA LEU A 218 9.39 13.75 -5.49
C LEU A 218 8.66 12.86 -6.51
N LEU A 219 7.32 12.73 -6.39
CA LEU A 219 6.46 11.95 -7.28
C LEU A 219 6.66 12.36 -8.76
N PHE A 220 6.67 13.68 -9.01
CA PHE A 220 6.85 14.29 -10.33
C PHE A 220 8.31 14.59 -10.70
N ALA A 221 9.29 14.23 -9.87
CA ALA A 221 10.72 14.31 -10.18
C ALA A 221 11.28 12.99 -10.77
N ARG A 222 10.48 11.91 -10.78
CA ARG A 222 10.86 10.63 -11.41
C ARG A 222 10.78 10.75 -12.94
N ASP A 223 11.82 10.32 -13.65
CA ASP A 223 11.88 10.31 -15.12
C ASP A 223 10.71 9.58 -15.80
N THR A 224 10.07 8.64 -15.10
CA THR A 224 8.92 7.86 -15.57
C THR A 224 7.57 8.44 -15.13
N SER A 225 7.53 9.56 -14.43
CA SER A 225 6.33 10.13 -13.80
C SER A 225 6.34 11.67 -13.78
N ASN A 226 6.99 12.34 -14.74
CA ASN A 226 7.16 13.80 -14.74
C ASN A 226 5.83 14.58 -14.76
N ASP A 227 4.76 13.98 -15.27
CA ASP A 227 3.42 14.56 -15.39
C ASP A 227 2.33 13.52 -15.02
N PRO A 228 1.08 13.93 -14.72
CA PRO A 228 0.01 13.00 -14.35
C PRO A 228 -0.35 11.96 -15.42
N GLY A 229 -0.05 12.22 -16.70
CA GLY A 229 -0.23 11.26 -17.78
C GLY A 229 0.88 10.20 -17.82
N GLN A 230 2.11 10.56 -17.47
CA GLN A 230 3.21 9.61 -17.24
C GLN A 230 2.94 8.77 -16.00
N LEU A 231 2.50 9.38 -14.89
CA LEU A 231 2.05 8.66 -13.70
C LEU A 231 0.95 7.63 -14.04
N LEU A 232 -0.04 8.01 -14.85
CA LEU A 232 -1.07 7.07 -15.31
C LEU A 232 -0.47 5.90 -16.11
N ARG A 233 0.24 6.18 -17.22
CA ARG A 233 0.74 5.14 -18.13
C ARG A 233 1.74 4.20 -17.49
N ASN A 234 2.69 4.75 -16.75
CA ASN A 234 3.90 4.05 -16.33
C ASN A 234 3.77 3.46 -14.93
N HIS A 235 2.86 3.97 -14.09
CA HIS A 235 2.69 3.54 -12.70
C HIS A 235 1.26 3.05 -12.43
N LEU A 236 0.24 3.91 -12.46
CA LEU A 236 -1.13 3.50 -12.06
C LEU A 236 -1.75 2.41 -12.96
N ASN A 237 -1.41 2.39 -14.25
CA ASN A 237 -1.80 1.31 -15.17
C ASN A 237 -1.04 -0.02 -14.92
N GLN A 238 0.04 0.00 -14.14
CA GLN A 238 0.81 -1.18 -13.75
C GLN A 238 0.31 -1.77 -12.42
N VAL A 239 -0.25 -0.92 -11.54
CA VAL A 239 -0.92 -1.30 -10.29
C VAL A 239 -2.06 -2.28 -10.59
N GLY A 240 -1.90 -3.50 -10.07
CA GLY A 240 -2.81 -4.62 -10.30
C GLY A 240 -2.46 -5.55 -11.48
N HIS A 241 -1.44 -5.21 -12.28
CA HIS A 241 -1.01 -6.02 -13.42
C HIS A 241 0.42 -6.54 -13.25
N THR A 242 1.39 -5.65 -13.11
CA THR A 242 2.83 -5.93 -13.21
C THR A 242 3.64 -5.45 -12.01
N GLY A 243 3.08 -4.54 -11.19
CA GLY A 243 3.68 -4.09 -9.93
C GLY A 243 2.64 -3.58 -8.94
N GLY A 244 3.05 -3.39 -7.69
CA GLY A 244 2.28 -2.69 -6.66
C GLY A 244 2.47 -1.18 -6.68
N LEU A 245 2.10 -0.50 -5.59
CA LEU A 245 2.43 0.92 -5.37
C LEU A 245 3.89 1.08 -4.95
N GLU A 246 4.57 2.11 -5.46
CA GLU A 246 5.87 2.53 -4.95
C GLU A 246 5.74 3.32 -3.62
N GLN A 247 6.82 3.46 -2.86
CA GLN A 247 6.82 4.13 -1.56
C GLN A 247 6.32 5.59 -1.64
N VAL A 248 6.69 6.33 -2.69
CA VAL A 248 6.20 7.71 -2.90
C VAL A 248 4.71 7.77 -3.22
N GLU A 249 4.13 6.67 -3.70
CA GLU A 249 2.72 6.55 -4.07
C GLU A 249 1.84 6.15 -2.87
N MET A 250 2.43 5.65 -1.78
CA MET A 250 1.74 5.50 -0.49
C MET A 250 1.32 6.86 0.09
N PHE A 251 2.11 7.92 -0.11
CA PHE A 251 1.68 9.28 0.20
C PHE A 251 0.49 9.72 -0.67
N LEU A 252 0.53 9.41 -1.97
CA LEU A 252 -0.57 9.74 -2.89
C LEU A 252 -1.86 8.99 -2.50
N LEU A 253 -1.75 7.72 -2.10
CA LEU A 253 -2.86 6.92 -1.57
C LEU A 253 -3.43 7.57 -0.31
N ALA A 254 -2.59 7.89 0.68
CA ALA A 254 -2.99 8.57 1.92
C ALA A 254 -3.78 9.86 1.64
N TYR A 255 -3.30 10.71 0.72
CA TYR A 255 -4.02 11.92 0.30
C TYR A 255 -5.30 11.66 -0.50
N ALA A 256 -5.37 10.57 -1.27
CA ALA A 256 -6.54 10.23 -2.07
C ALA A 256 -7.72 9.76 -1.20
N VAL A 257 -7.46 8.92 -0.18
CA VAL A 257 -8.50 8.43 0.75
C VAL A 257 -8.61 9.27 2.03
N ARG A 258 -7.73 10.25 2.23
CA ARG A 258 -7.64 11.11 3.44
C ARG A 258 -7.52 10.29 4.73
N HIS A 259 -6.59 9.35 4.74
CA HIS A 259 -6.23 8.54 5.91
C HIS A 259 -4.74 8.66 6.18
N THR A 260 -4.37 8.64 7.45
CA THR A 260 -2.97 8.55 7.89
C THR A 260 -2.57 7.07 7.87
N ILE A 261 -1.66 6.68 6.99
CA ILE A 261 -1.20 5.29 6.89
C ILE A 261 0.10 5.15 7.70
N GLN A 262 0.02 4.50 8.86
CA GLN A 262 1.19 4.15 9.66
C GLN A 262 1.66 2.75 9.28
N VAL A 263 2.94 2.60 8.90
CA VAL A 263 3.50 1.32 8.45
C VAL A 263 4.70 0.94 9.29
N TYR A 264 4.60 -0.22 9.96
CA TYR A 264 5.74 -0.91 10.57
C TYR A 264 6.57 -1.60 9.47
N ARG A 265 7.67 -0.98 9.03
CA ARG A 265 8.59 -1.52 8.01
C ARG A 265 9.63 -2.41 8.71
N LEU A 266 9.39 -3.71 8.75
CA LEU A 266 10.18 -4.64 9.56
C LEU A 266 11.62 -4.78 9.06
N SER A 267 11.84 -4.74 7.75
CA SER A 267 13.17 -4.61 7.12
C SER A 267 13.93 -3.32 7.47
N LYS A 268 13.30 -2.38 8.19
CA LYS A 268 13.86 -1.12 8.69
C LYS A 268 13.92 -1.06 10.22
N TYR A 269 13.73 -2.17 10.92
CA TYR A 269 13.91 -2.25 12.37
C TYR A 269 15.31 -1.78 12.81
N ASN A 270 15.41 -1.22 14.01
CA ASN A 270 16.57 -0.43 14.51
C ASN A 270 16.93 0.84 13.71
N THR A 271 16.05 1.35 12.83
CA THR A 271 16.21 2.65 12.16
C THR A 271 15.02 3.58 12.41
N GLU A 272 15.18 4.86 12.12
CA GLU A 272 14.07 5.83 12.17
C GLU A 272 12.94 5.52 11.17
N GLU A 273 13.20 4.73 10.12
CA GLU A 273 12.19 4.30 9.15
C GLU A 273 11.33 3.11 9.64
N PHE A 274 11.64 2.50 10.80
CA PHE A 274 10.90 1.34 11.32
C PHE A 274 9.39 1.59 11.41
N ILE A 275 8.99 2.80 11.80
CA ILE A 275 7.59 3.27 11.68
C ILE A 275 7.59 4.45 10.72
N THR A 276 7.19 4.21 9.48
CA THR A 276 6.98 5.30 8.50
C THR A 276 5.51 5.70 8.48
N VAL A 277 5.23 7.01 8.48
CA VAL A 277 3.86 7.55 8.44
C VAL A 277 3.63 8.31 7.13
N TYR A 278 2.53 7.99 6.46
CA TYR A 278 2.12 8.60 5.20
C TYR A 278 0.80 9.37 5.39
N PRO A 279 0.77 10.70 5.19
CA PRO A 279 1.93 11.59 5.05
C PRO A 279 2.66 11.82 6.38
N THR A 280 3.87 12.41 6.31
CA THR A 280 4.73 12.69 7.47
C THR A 280 4.06 13.61 8.49
N ASP A 281 3.40 14.67 8.01
CA ASP A 281 2.65 15.64 8.82
C ASP A 281 1.15 15.57 8.45
N PRO A 282 0.40 14.59 8.98
CA PRO A 282 -1.00 14.40 8.62
C PRO A 282 -1.92 15.46 9.27
N PRO A 283 -3.01 15.87 8.59
CA PRO A 283 -4.09 16.61 9.23
C PRO A 283 -4.66 15.83 10.43
N LYS A 284 -4.89 16.51 11.55
CA LYS A 284 -5.30 15.90 12.82
C LYS A 284 -6.67 15.20 12.79
N ASP A 285 -7.49 15.52 11.80
CA ASP A 285 -8.80 14.93 11.54
C ASP A 285 -8.75 13.65 10.70
N TRP A 286 -7.58 13.28 10.14
CA TRP A 286 -7.45 12.07 9.33
C TRP A 286 -7.38 10.81 10.23
N PRO A 287 -8.27 9.84 10.03
CA PRO A 287 -8.21 8.56 10.74
C PRO A 287 -6.92 7.81 10.40
N VAL A 288 -6.34 7.17 11.42
CA VAL A 288 -5.11 6.39 11.29
C VAL A 288 -5.43 4.93 10.96
N VAL A 289 -4.78 4.38 9.94
CA VAL A 289 -4.73 2.93 9.70
C VAL A 289 -3.31 2.43 9.89
N THR A 290 -3.17 1.33 10.63
CA THR A 290 -1.87 0.70 10.87
C THR A 290 -1.71 -0.52 9.97
N LEU A 291 -0.57 -0.62 9.30
CA LEU A 291 -0.12 -1.73 8.49
C LEU A 291 1.25 -2.23 8.97
N ILE A 292 1.64 -3.42 8.54
CA ILE A 292 2.99 -3.97 8.68
C ILE A 292 3.50 -4.24 7.27
N ALA A 293 4.76 -3.97 6.99
CA ALA A 293 5.41 -4.23 5.71
C ALA A 293 6.70 -5.03 5.97
N GLU A 294 6.76 -6.27 5.47
CA GLU A 294 7.98 -7.08 5.58
C GLU A 294 9.06 -6.53 4.63
N ASP A 295 8.65 -6.28 3.39
CA ASP A 295 9.36 -5.50 2.38
C ASP A 295 8.44 -4.36 1.87
N ASP A 296 8.93 -3.51 0.97
CA ASP A 296 8.17 -2.37 0.46
C ASP A 296 6.98 -2.74 -0.47
N ARG A 297 6.69 -4.03 -0.67
CA ARG A 297 5.65 -4.56 -1.58
C ARG A 297 4.55 -5.34 -0.86
N HIS A 298 4.87 -6.05 0.21
CA HIS A 298 3.99 -6.97 0.92
C HIS A 298 3.51 -6.39 2.27
N TYR A 299 2.23 -6.02 2.32
CA TYR A 299 1.60 -5.35 3.47
C TYR A 299 0.65 -6.29 4.22
N ASN A 300 0.89 -6.52 5.50
CA ASN A 300 0.00 -7.24 6.41
C ASN A 300 -0.78 -6.27 7.32
N ILE A 301 -1.85 -6.76 7.95
CA ILE A 301 -2.71 -5.96 8.83
C ILE A 301 -2.56 -6.43 10.29
N PRO A 302 -2.06 -5.60 11.22
CA PRO A 302 -2.19 -5.82 12.65
C PRO A 302 -3.66 -5.65 13.09
N VAL A 303 -4.16 -6.56 13.91
CA VAL A 303 -5.52 -6.53 14.47
C VAL A 303 -5.51 -6.84 15.97
N ARG A 304 -6.62 -6.49 16.65
CA ARG A 304 -6.83 -6.65 18.11
C ARG A 304 -5.79 -5.89 18.94
N VAL A 305 -6.12 -4.64 19.29
CA VAL A 305 -5.26 -3.80 20.14
C VAL A 305 -5.10 -4.45 21.51
N CYS A 306 -3.87 -4.46 22.04
CA CYS A 306 -3.60 -4.91 23.40
C CYS A 306 -4.26 -3.97 24.42
N GLU A 307 -5.10 -4.49 25.31
CA GLU A 307 -5.52 -3.78 26.50
C GLU A 307 -4.40 -3.86 27.54
N GLU A 308 -3.74 -2.73 27.85
CA GLU A 308 -2.80 -2.63 28.96
C GLU A 308 -3.52 -2.85 30.29
N THR A 309 -3.61 -4.11 30.73
CA THR A 309 -3.97 -4.46 32.10
C THR A 309 -2.78 -4.15 33.00
N SER A 310 -2.72 -2.91 33.48
CA SER A 310 -1.85 -2.51 34.58
C SER A 310 -2.19 -3.34 35.82
N LEU A 311 -1.28 -4.24 36.21
CA LEU A 311 -1.35 -5.05 37.44
C LEU A 311 -0.90 -4.25 38.67
#